data_AF-A0AAV0T090-F1
#
_entry.id   AF-A0AAV0T090-F1
#
_cell.length_a   1.000
_cell.length_b   1.000
_cell.length_c   1.000
_cell.angle_alpha   90.00
_cell.angle_beta   90.00
_cell.angle_gamma   90.00
#
_symmetry.space_group_name_H-M   'P 1'
#
loop_
_entity.id
_entity.type
_entity.pdbx_description
1 polymer ?
#
loop_
_entity_poly.entity_id
_entity_poly.type
_entity_poly.pdbx_seq_one_letter_code
_entity_poly.pdbx_strand_id
1 'polypeptide(L)'
;MKTKGFATDKIDAKGHSSEERMDVVPLESLLAQFGEYFTKLPLYKFRELGLEKGQMDVQNFVTWLDLLSRVVKKDPTWKSEKAVDMLMEAGVTVEAVKVLLKLQGHNKFSKQAIQMYRYIAENVPSDSDAMVQVWKDMKLNPYHVFESLALYRPDSIFLSPGSSIQWLKYTERLRKDNADIQMTIEDIATALYDKEYDRTIIANFMEKVEKVDDLALLAKPLRHEFELLTPGRIFEAQN
;
A
#
# COMPACT_ATOMS: atom_id res chain seq x y z
N MET A 1 -24.13 32.26 -0.95
CA MET A 1 -22.86 32.83 -0.44
C MET A 1 -22.98 33.15 1.04
N LYS A 2 -22.27 32.41 1.90
CA LYS A 2 -21.61 32.87 3.13
C LYS A 2 -20.95 31.65 3.78
N THR A 3 -19.62 31.71 3.80
CA THR A 3 -18.67 30.74 4.35
C THR A 3 -18.83 30.59 5.85
N LYS A 4 -18.89 29.35 6.36
CA LYS A 4 -18.74 29.07 7.80
C LYS A 4 -17.26 28.88 8.12
N GLY A 5 -16.83 29.57 9.19
CA GLY A 5 -15.46 29.84 9.52
C GLY A 5 -14.69 28.68 10.13
N PHE A 6 -13.38 28.78 9.93
CA PHE A 6 -12.33 27.98 10.55
C PHE A 6 -12.33 28.18 12.07
N ALA A 7 -12.18 27.08 12.80
CA ALA A 7 -11.87 27.10 14.22
C ALA A 7 -10.50 27.77 14.40
N THR A 8 -10.47 28.81 15.22
CA THR A 8 -9.28 29.57 15.58
C THR A 8 -8.46 28.79 16.60
N ASP A 9 -7.22 28.47 16.23
CA ASP A 9 -6.17 28.06 17.18
C ASP A 9 -5.97 29.18 18.21
N LYS A 10 -6.10 28.84 19.50
CA LYS A 10 -5.69 29.72 20.60
C LYS A 10 -4.18 29.58 20.78
N ILE A 11 -3.44 30.55 20.26
CA ILE A 11 -1.99 30.69 20.46
C ILE A 11 -1.80 31.53 21.73
N ASP A 12 -1.04 31.03 22.70
CA ASP A 12 -0.69 31.83 23.88
C ASP A 12 0.34 32.93 23.53
N ALA A 13 0.50 33.91 24.43
CA ALA A 13 1.38 35.06 24.22
C ALA A 13 2.89 34.72 24.16
N LYS A 14 3.27 33.43 24.12
CA LYS A 14 4.64 32.95 23.92
C LYS A 14 4.79 32.07 22.68
N GLY A 15 3.78 32.00 21.80
CA GLY A 15 3.90 31.31 20.51
C GLY A 15 4.08 29.80 20.62
N HIS A 16 3.70 29.18 21.74
CA HIS A 16 3.73 27.73 21.86
C HIS A 16 2.34 27.16 21.56
N SER A 17 2.26 26.37 20.49
CA SER A 17 1.14 25.47 20.26
C SER A 17 1.12 24.45 21.40
N SER A 18 0.05 24.43 22.20
CA SER A 18 -0.19 23.39 23.18
C SER A 18 -0.58 22.11 22.45
N GLU A 19 0.42 21.36 21.98
CA GLU A 19 0.23 19.92 21.73
C GLU A 19 -0.19 19.29 23.06
N GLU A 20 -1.44 18.84 23.14
CA GLU A 20 -1.88 17.88 24.15
C GLU A 20 -0.94 16.67 24.04
N ARG A 21 0.07 16.63 24.92
CA ARG A 21 0.92 15.47 25.09
C ARG A 21 0.03 14.36 25.65
N MET A 22 -0.42 13.46 24.79
CA MET A 22 -0.84 12.13 25.22
C MET A 22 0.25 11.57 26.14
N ASP A 23 -0.12 11.18 27.35
CA ASP A 23 0.79 10.53 28.29
C ASP A 23 1.30 9.22 27.66
N VAL A 24 2.48 9.31 27.06
CA VAL A 24 3.20 8.18 26.51
C VAL A 24 3.71 7.37 27.70
N VAL A 25 3.06 6.24 28.00
CA VAL A 25 3.58 5.28 28.97
C VAL A 25 5.01 4.89 28.55
N PRO A 26 6.01 5.05 29.43
CA PRO A 26 7.40 4.70 29.12
C PRO A 26 7.51 3.23 28.71
N LEU A 27 8.31 2.95 27.67
CA LEU A 27 8.47 1.58 27.15
C LEU A 27 8.99 0.65 28.25
N GLU A 28 9.82 1.18 29.15
CA GLU A 28 10.40 0.49 30.31
C GLU A 28 9.32 -0.01 31.28
N SER A 29 8.24 0.75 31.46
CA SER A 29 7.10 0.33 32.27
C SER A 29 6.29 -0.77 31.60
N LEU A 30 6.11 -0.69 30.27
CA LEU A 30 5.48 -1.75 29.48
C LEU A 30 6.33 -3.03 29.49
N LEU A 31 7.65 -2.91 29.42
CA LEU A 31 8.57 -4.05 29.48
C LEU A 31 8.55 -4.74 30.84
N ALA A 32 8.55 -3.97 31.93
CA ALA A 32 8.43 -4.51 33.28
C ALA A 32 7.10 -5.23 33.50
N GLN A 33 6.03 -4.75 32.87
CA GLN A 33 4.70 -5.35 32.96
C GLN A 33 4.54 -6.62 32.09
N PHE A 34 5.14 -6.65 30.90
CA PHE A 34 4.92 -7.74 29.95
C PHE A 34 6.02 -8.81 29.94
N GLY A 35 7.24 -8.55 30.42
CA GLY A 35 8.31 -9.55 30.54
C GLY A 35 8.49 -10.38 29.27
N GLU A 36 8.35 -11.70 29.39
CA GLU A 36 8.43 -12.66 28.28
C GLU A 36 7.32 -12.51 27.22
N TYR A 37 6.22 -11.82 27.53
CA TYR A 37 5.10 -11.56 26.62
C TYR A 37 5.26 -10.27 25.80
N PHE A 38 6.43 -9.64 25.81
CA PHE A 38 6.71 -8.43 25.03
C PHE A 38 6.37 -8.58 23.54
N THR A 39 6.51 -9.79 22.98
CA THR A 39 6.18 -10.11 21.59
C THR A 39 4.67 -10.04 21.29
N LYS A 40 3.81 -10.14 22.31
CA LYS A 40 2.33 -10.03 22.20
C LYS A 40 1.82 -8.61 22.45
N LEU A 41 2.68 -7.71 22.94
CA LEU A 41 2.33 -6.32 23.26
C LEU A 41 1.70 -5.57 22.06
N PRO A 42 2.24 -5.68 20.83
CA PRO A 42 1.60 -5.10 19.65
C PRO A 42 0.14 -5.50 19.46
N LEU A 43 -0.17 -6.80 19.60
CA LEU A 43 -1.52 -7.32 19.42
C LEU A 43 -2.44 -6.87 20.56
N TYR A 44 -1.95 -6.89 21.80
CA TYR A 44 -2.74 -6.38 22.93
C TYR A 44 -3.11 -4.91 22.72
N LYS A 45 -2.13 -4.07 22.37
CA LYS A 45 -2.39 -2.63 22.18
C LYS A 45 -3.28 -2.36 20.97
N PHE A 46 -3.15 -3.15 19.90
CA PHE A 46 -4.02 -3.10 18.74
C PHE A 46 -5.50 -3.26 19.14
N ARG A 47 -5.80 -4.25 19.99
CA ARG A 47 -7.16 -4.51 20.50
C ARG A 47 -7.61 -3.45 21.49
N GLU A 48 -6.74 -3.04 22.42
CA GLU A 48 -7.03 -2.00 23.42
C GLU A 48 -7.43 -0.67 22.76
N LEU A 49 -6.78 -0.32 21.65
CA LEU A 49 -7.07 0.87 20.85
C LEU A 49 -8.31 0.73 19.94
N GLY A 50 -8.98 -0.43 19.96
CA GLY A 50 -10.17 -0.70 19.16
C GLY A 50 -9.90 -0.82 17.66
N LEU A 51 -8.67 -1.11 17.24
CA LEU A 51 -8.29 -1.14 15.81
C LEU A 51 -8.76 -2.41 15.08
N GLU A 52 -9.29 -3.40 15.81
CA GLU A 52 -9.76 -4.68 15.26
C GLU A 52 -11.16 -4.63 14.62
N LYS A 53 -11.90 -3.52 14.75
CA LYS A 53 -13.31 -3.44 14.30
C LYS A 53 -13.68 -2.04 13.82
N GLY A 54 -14.54 -1.99 12.80
CA GLY A 54 -15.17 -0.77 12.34
C GLY A 54 -14.20 0.23 11.70
N GLN A 55 -14.61 1.50 11.65
CA GLN A 55 -13.78 2.56 11.08
C GLN A 55 -12.53 2.77 11.94
N MET A 56 -11.37 2.64 11.31
CA MET A 56 -10.09 2.81 11.98
C MET A 56 -9.77 4.29 12.22
N ASP A 57 -9.63 4.65 13.49
CA ASP A 57 -9.20 5.98 13.89
C ASP A 57 -7.70 6.19 13.60
N VAL A 58 -7.38 7.30 12.95
CA VAL A 58 -6.00 7.60 12.50
C VAL A 58 -5.06 7.81 13.68
N GLN A 59 -5.53 8.45 14.76
CA GLN A 59 -4.70 8.76 15.91
C GLN A 59 -4.38 7.49 16.72
N ASN A 60 -5.37 6.62 16.89
CA ASN A 60 -5.18 5.31 17.50
C ASN A 60 -4.22 4.45 16.66
N PHE A 61 -4.37 4.46 15.32
CA PHE A 61 -3.44 3.72 14.45
C PHE A 61 -2.01 4.27 14.54
N VAL A 62 -1.83 5.59 14.55
CA VAL A 62 -0.53 6.24 14.75
C VAL A 62 0.09 5.87 16.09
N THR A 63 -0.71 5.82 17.15
CA THR A 63 -0.28 5.37 18.48
C THR A 63 0.25 3.95 18.44
N TRP A 64 -0.44 3.08 17.72
CA TRP A 64 -0.01 1.71 17.51
C TRP A 64 1.28 1.62 16.67
N LEU A 65 1.42 2.38 15.57
CA LEU A 65 2.65 2.42 14.76
C LEU A 65 3.87 2.89 15.56
N ASP A 66 3.69 3.87 16.46
CA ASP A 66 4.76 4.36 17.33
C ASP A 66 5.22 3.25 18.30
N LEU A 67 4.29 2.48 18.87
CA LEU A 67 4.61 1.30 19.66
C LEU A 67 5.37 0.27 18.83
N LEU A 68 4.91 -0.06 17.61
CA LEU A 68 5.60 -0.99 16.73
C LEU A 68 7.05 -0.58 16.46
N SER A 69 7.28 0.71 16.21
CA SER A 69 8.63 1.25 15.98
C SER A 69 9.54 1.03 17.19
N ARG A 70 9.01 1.17 18.41
CA ARG A 70 9.76 0.91 19.64
C ARG A 70 10.04 -0.58 19.85
N VAL A 71 9.07 -1.43 19.51
CA VAL A 71 9.21 -2.90 19.58
C VAL A 71 10.30 -3.37 18.61
N VAL A 72 10.26 -2.96 17.35
CA VAL A 72 11.29 -3.26 16.34
C VAL A 72 12.68 -2.82 16.80
N LYS A 73 12.79 -1.61 17.36
CA LYS A 73 14.07 -1.07 17.83
C LYS A 73 14.66 -1.92 18.96
N LYS A 74 13.81 -2.50 19.81
CA LYS A 74 14.24 -3.30 20.96
C LYS A 74 14.42 -4.78 20.63
N ASP A 75 13.61 -5.32 19.73
CA ASP A 75 13.69 -6.68 19.22
C ASP A 75 13.74 -6.64 17.68
N PRO A 76 14.95 -6.61 17.10
CA PRO A 76 15.13 -6.59 15.65
C PRO A 76 14.62 -7.84 14.92
N THR A 77 14.29 -8.91 15.65
CA THR A 77 13.67 -10.12 15.06
C THR A 77 12.19 -9.91 14.74
N TRP A 78 11.59 -8.85 15.30
CA TRP A 78 10.24 -8.43 14.97
C TRP A 78 10.24 -7.69 13.62
N LYS A 79 9.43 -8.18 12.67
CA LYS A 79 9.32 -7.63 11.32
C LYS A 79 7.95 -6.99 11.09
N SER A 80 7.90 -5.93 10.28
CA SER A 80 6.69 -5.17 9.91
C SER A 80 5.56 -6.05 9.36
N GLU A 81 5.91 -7.14 8.70
CA GLU A 81 5.04 -8.15 8.13
C GLU A 81 4.12 -8.73 9.21
N LYS A 82 4.63 -8.96 10.43
CA LYS A 82 3.82 -9.44 11.55
C LYS A 82 2.69 -8.47 11.93
N ALA A 83 2.89 -7.16 11.79
CA ALA A 83 1.81 -6.21 12.00
C ALA A 83 0.77 -6.27 10.88
N VAL A 84 1.20 -6.52 9.65
CA VAL A 84 0.24 -6.69 8.54
C VAL A 84 -0.55 -7.97 8.72
N ASP A 85 0.07 -9.07 9.15
CA ASP A 85 -0.61 -10.32 9.46
C ASP A 85 -1.72 -10.07 10.49
N MET A 86 -1.45 -9.28 11.54
CA MET A 86 -2.48 -8.89 12.52
C MET A 86 -3.65 -8.13 11.90
N LEU A 87 -3.41 -7.24 10.93
CA LEU A 87 -4.46 -6.50 10.22
C LEU A 87 -5.31 -7.42 9.34
N MET A 88 -4.66 -8.36 8.66
CA MET A 88 -5.32 -9.34 7.78
C MET A 88 -6.14 -10.35 8.60
N GLU A 89 -5.59 -10.89 9.67
CA GLU A 89 -6.29 -11.82 10.58
C GLU A 89 -7.50 -11.17 11.25
N ALA A 90 -7.42 -9.88 11.57
CA ALA A 90 -8.53 -9.11 12.11
C ALA A 90 -9.59 -8.73 11.06
N GLY A 91 -9.31 -8.93 9.76
CA GLY A 91 -10.24 -8.60 8.68
C GLY A 91 -10.44 -7.09 8.47
N VAL A 92 -9.51 -6.24 8.93
CA VAL A 92 -9.58 -4.77 8.85
C VAL A 92 -8.64 -4.18 7.79
N THR A 93 -8.21 -5.00 6.83
CA THR A 93 -7.25 -4.62 5.79
C THR A 93 -7.69 -3.39 5.01
N VAL A 94 -8.97 -3.27 4.67
CA VAL A 94 -9.53 -2.13 3.91
C VAL A 94 -9.34 -0.82 4.66
N GLU A 95 -9.71 -0.79 5.93
CA GLU A 95 -9.61 0.38 6.81
C GLU A 95 -8.15 0.72 7.10
N ALA A 96 -7.32 -0.31 7.31
CA ALA A 96 -5.88 -0.13 7.49
C ALA A 96 -5.24 0.52 6.26
N VAL A 97 -5.54 0.06 5.05
CA VAL A 97 -5.02 0.65 3.81
C VAL A 97 -5.45 2.11 3.69
N LYS A 98 -6.72 2.43 4.00
CA LYS A 98 -7.22 3.82 3.98
C LYS A 98 -6.41 4.73 4.91
N VAL A 99 -6.06 4.26 6.11
CA VAL A 99 -5.22 5.01 7.06
C VAL A 99 -3.77 5.08 6.59
N LEU A 100 -3.19 3.97 6.13
CA LEU A 100 -1.81 3.90 5.64
C LEU A 100 -1.57 4.87 4.48
N LEU A 101 -2.51 4.94 3.52
CA LEU A 101 -2.45 5.89 2.40
C LEU A 101 -2.45 7.34 2.87
N LYS A 102 -3.28 7.70 3.86
CA LYS A 102 -3.25 9.04 4.47
C LYS A 102 -1.90 9.34 5.12
N LEU A 103 -1.28 8.34 5.74
CA LEU A 103 0.00 8.48 6.44
C LEU A 103 1.22 8.56 5.52
N GLN A 104 1.10 8.21 4.23
CA GLN A 104 2.23 8.30 3.29
C GLN A 104 2.79 9.72 3.16
N GLY A 105 1.95 10.76 3.32
CA GLY A 105 2.37 12.16 3.32
C GLY A 105 2.96 12.68 4.63
N HIS A 106 2.96 11.87 5.71
CA HIS A 106 3.44 12.29 7.03
C HIS A 106 4.88 11.84 7.27
N ASN A 107 5.83 12.79 7.35
CA ASN A 107 7.28 12.53 7.44
C ASN A 107 7.70 11.49 8.50
N LYS A 108 7.03 11.46 9.67
CA LYS A 108 7.40 10.53 10.76
C LYS A 108 7.12 9.06 10.42
N PHE A 109 6.01 8.76 9.75
CA PHE A 109 5.54 7.39 9.53
C PHE A 109 5.51 6.95 8.07
N SER A 110 5.78 7.87 7.13
CA SER A 110 5.69 7.63 5.68
C SER A 110 6.37 6.33 5.25
N LYS A 111 7.63 6.10 5.66
CA LYS A 111 8.37 4.89 5.28
C LYS A 111 7.70 3.60 5.76
N GLN A 112 7.28 3.56 7.02
CA GLN A 112 6.61 2.39 7.60
C GLN A 112 5.23 2.19 6.96
N ALA A 113 4.49 3.28 6.73
CA ALA A 113 3.19 3.23 6.10
C ALA A 113 3.26 2.70 4.66
N ILE A 114 4.24 3.17 3.86
CA ILE A 114 4.50 2.68 2.51
C ILE A 114 4.86 1.19 2.53
N GLN A 115 5.74 0.76 3.44
CA GLN A 115 6.13 -0.65 3.55
C GLN A 115 4.95 -1.56 3.88
N MET A 116 4.15 -1.20 4.87
CA MET A 116 2.96 -1.96 5.25
C MET A 116 1.92 -1.99 4.13
N TYR A 117 1.65 -0.84 3.49
CA TYR A 117 0.72 -0.75 2.37
C TYR A 117 1.13 -1.66 1.20
N ARG A 118 2.41 -1.62 0.81
CA ARG A 118 2.94 -2.48 -0.25
C ARG A 118 2.86 -3.96 0.11
N TYR A 119 3.18 -4.32 1.35
CA TYR A 119 3.07 -5.70 1.78
C TYR A 119 1.61 -6.17 1.78
N ILE A 120 0.66 -5.32 2.17
CA ILE A 120 -0.78 -5.62 2.02
C ILE A 120 -1.12 -5.87 0.55
N ALA A 121 -0.80 -4.94 -0.35
CA ALA A 121 -1.13 -5.06 -1.76
C ALA A 121 -0.51 -6.30 -2.43
N GLU A 122 0.68 -6.71 -1.97
CA GLU A 122 1.35 -7.92 -2.47
C GLU A 122 0.68 -9.22 -2.03
N ASN A 123 0.13 -9.25 -0.81
CA ASN A 123 -0.34 -10.49 -0.18
C ASN A 123 -1.88 -10.60 -0.11
N VAL A 124 -2.61 -9.54 -0.45
CA VAL A 124 -4.06 -9.66 -0.65
C VAL A 124 -4.31 -10.61 -1.84
N PRO A 125 -5.16 -11.64 -1.68
CA PRO A 125 -5.46 -12.58 -2.75
C PRO A 125 -5.85 -11.87 -4.04
N SER A 126 -5.36 -12.37 -5.19
CA SER A 126 -5.60 -11.74 -6.49
C SER A 126 -7.07 -11.76 -6.92
N ASP A 127 -7.86 -12.70 -6.41
CA ASP A 127 -9.31 -12.79 -6.59
C ASP A 127 -10.09 -11.83 -5.67
N SER A 128 -9.45 -11.22 -4.67
CA SER A 128 -10.06 -10.23 -3.79
C SER A 128 -10.14 -8.85 -4.45
N ASP A 129 -11.27 -8.16 -4.25
CA ASP A 129 -11.49 -6.78 -4.70
C ASP A 129 -11.21 -5.73 -3.63
N ALA A 130 -10.66 -6.13 -2.47
CA ALA A 130 -10.44 -5.23 -1.34
C ALA A 130 -9.60 -3.99 -1.72
N MET A 131 -8.50 -4.18 -2.47
CA MET A 131 -7.63 -3.08 -2.89
C MET A 131 -8.33 -2.15 -3.90
N VAL A 132 -8.98 -2.75 -4.91
CA VAL A 132 -9.75 -2.02 -5.94
C VAL A 132 -10.83 -1.17 -5.29
N GLN A 133 -11.58 -1.73 -4.32
CA GLN A 133 -12.63 -1.01 -3.62
C GLN A 133 -12.07 0.17 -2.81
N VAL A 134 -10.94 -0.02 -2.10
CA VAL A 134 -10.31 1.08 -1.35
C VAL A 134 -9.93 2.23 -2.27
N TRP A 135 -9.29 1.95 -3.41
CA TRP A 135 -8.85 3.00 -4.32
C TRP A 135 -10.03 3.70 -5.01
N LYS A 136 -11.11 2.98 -5.33
CA LYS A 136 -12.37 3.57 -5.83
C LYS A 136 -13.04 4.46 -4.77
N ASP A 137 -13.17 3.99 -3.53
CA ASP A 137 -13.76 4.76 -2.42
C ASP A 137 -13.01 6.07 -2.18
N MET A 138 -11.67 6.00 -2.25
CA MET A 138 -10.79 7.14 -2.07
C MET A 138 -10.63 7.99 -3.35
N LYS A 139 -11.24 7.57 -4.47
CA LYS A 139 -11.18 8.23 -5.78
C LYS A 139 -9.74 8.50 -6.24
N LEU A 140 -8.86 7.53 -6.04
CA LEU A 140 -7.44 7.71 -6.35
C LEU A 140 -7.18 7.62 -7.85
N ASN A 141 -6.34 8.50 -8.37
CA ASN A 141 -5.86 8.36 -9.74
C ASN A 141 -4.98 7.09 -9.88
N PRO A 142 -5.12 6.29 -10.95
CA PRO A 142 -4.25 5.14 -11.21
C PRO A 142 -2.75 5.41 -11.10
N TYR A 143 -2.25 6.54 -11.59
CA TYR A 143 -0.84 6.91 -11.48
C TYR A 143 -0.44 7.15 -10.02
N HIS A 144 -1.31 7.76 -9.21
CA HIS A 144 -1.04 7.93 -7.80
C HIS A 144 -0.94 6.58 -7.07
N VAL A 145 -1.83 5.64 -7.39
CA VAL A 145 -1.76 4.27 -6.83
C VAL A 145 -0.46 3.58 -7.26
N PHE A 146 -0.06 3.72 -8.52
CA PHE A 146 1.18 3.18 -9.08
C PHE A 146 2.41 3.68 -8.30
N GLU A 147 2.48 4.99 -8.05
CA GLU A 147 3.54 5.63 -7.28
C GLU A 147 3.54 5.18 -5.81
N SER A 148 2.37 5.16 -5.17
CA SER A 148 2.21 4.74 -3.76
C SER A 148 2.63 3.28 -3.53
N LEU A 149 2.47 2.41 -4.53
CA LEU A 149 2.95 1.03 -4.53
C LEU A 149 4.43 0.90 -4.92
N ALA A 150 5.06 2.00 -5.33
CA ALA A 150 6.40 2.07 -5.86
C ALA A 150 6.64 1.14 -7.05
N LEU A 151 5.64 1.05 -7.95
CA LEU A 151 5.71 0.19 -9.14
C LEU A 151 6.59 0.77 -10.26
N TYR A 152 6.96 2.05 -10.17
CA TYR A 152 7.94 2.69 -11.06
C TYR A 152 9.36 2.09 -10.97
N ARG A 153 9.60 1.20 -10.00
CA ARG A 153 10.90 0.58 -9.85
C ARG A 153 11.12 -0.47 -10.94
N PRO A 154 12.33 -0.53 -11.54
CA PRO A 154 12.69 -1.47 -12.60
C PRO A 154 12.49 -2.95 -12.26
N ASP A 155 12.22 -3.31 -11.01
CA ASP A 155 12.09 -4.68 -10.55
C ASP A 155 10.66 -5.00 -10.05
N SER A 156 9.70 -4.08 -10.22
CA SER A 156 8.39 -4.16 -9.58
C SER A 156 7.56 -5.37 -10.02
N ILE A 157 7.54 -5.71 -11.31
CA ILE A 157 6.79 -6.88 -11.80
C ILE A 157 7.43 -8.22 -11.38
N PHE A 158 8.72 -8.19 -11.01
CA PHE A 158 9.47 -9.37 -10.54
C PHE A 158 9.42 -9.53 -9.02
N LEU A 159 9.72 -8.47 -8.26
CA LEU A 159 9.77 -8.47 -6.80
C LEU A 159 8.41 -8.24 -6.14
N SER A 160 7.46 -7.63 -6.85
CA SER A 160 6.12 -7.31 -6.33
C SER A 160 5.03 -7.58 -7.38
N PRO A 161 4.95 -8.82 -7.92
CA PRO A 161 3.97 -9.19 -8.92
C PRO A 161 2.53 -9.03 -8.41
N GLY A 162 2.26 -9.34 -7.13
CA GLY A 162 0.94 -9.20 -6.54
C GLY A 162 0.45 -7.75 -6.54
N SER A 163 1.31 -6.82 -6.13
CA SER A 163 1.04 -5.38 -6.14
C SER A 163 0.74 -4.86 -7.56
N SER A 164 1.52 -5.34 -8.54
CA SER A 164 1.31 -5.00 -9.96
C SER A 164 -0.02 -5.55 -10.47
N ILE A 165 -0.39 -6.78 -10.10
CA ILE A 165 -1.68 -7.41 -10.44
C ILE A 165 -2.85 -6.63 -9.82
N GLN A 166 -2.77 -6.25 -8.55
CA GLN A 166 -3.83 -5.46 -7.92
C GLN A 166 -4.00 -4.12 -8.63
N TRP A 167 -2.91 -3.42 -8.96
CA TRP A 167 -2.97 -2.18 -9.73
C TRP A 167 -3.59 -2.39 -11.13
N LEU A 168 -3.22 -3.45 -11.84
CA LEU A 168 -3.84 -3.81 -13.13
C LEU A 168 -5.34 -4.08 -13.00
N LYS A 169 -5.79 -4.75 -11.93
CA LYS A 169 -7.24 -4.95 -11.68
C LYS A 169 -7.94 -3.62 -11.54
N TYR A 170 -7.32 -2.66 -10.88
CA TYR A 170 -7.89 -1.33 -10.70
C TYR A 170 -8.01 -0.55 -12.01
N THR A 171 -6.94 -0.54 -12.82
CA THR A 171 -6.96 0.14 -14.13
C THR A 171 -7.96 -0.50 -15.08
N GLU A 172 -8.04 -1.83 -15.11
CA GLU A 172 -9.02 -2.55 -15.92
C GLU A 172 -10.46 -2.30 -15.44
N ARG A 173 -10.68 -2.22 -14.13
CA ARG A 173 -12.01 -1.90 -13.58
C ARG A 173 -12.46 -0.50 -13.98
N LEU A 174 -11.58 0.49 -13.87
CA LEU A 174 -11.88 1.86 -14.32
C LEU A 174 -12.19 1.91 -15.82
N ARG A 175 -11.49 1.10 -16.63
CA ARG A 175 -11.72 1.00 -18.07
C ARG A 175 -13.08 0.38 -18.41
N LYS A 176 -13.43 -0.74 -17.75
CA LYS A 176 -14.76 -1.38 -17.89
C LYS A 176 -15.89 -0.45 -17.46
N ASP A 177 -15.65 0.37 -16.43
CA ASP A 177 -16.61 1.35 -15.92
C ASP A 177 -16.68 2.63 -16.78
N ASN A 178 -15.83 2.76 -17.83
CA ASN A 178 -15.66 3.98 -18.63
C ASN A 178 -15.41 5.24 -17.78
N ALA A 179 -14.58 5.11 -16.73
CA ALA A 179 -14.29 6.21 -15.82
C ALA A 179 -13.41 7.28 -16.51
N ASP A 180 -13.64 8.56 -16.16
CA ASP A 180 -12.89 9.70 -16.72
C ASP A 180 -11.37 9.62 -16.50
N ILE A 181 -10.95 8.87 -15.47
CA ILE A 181 -9.54 8.71 -15.05
C ILE A 181 -8.92 7.39 -15.54
N GLN A 182 -9.58 6.66 -16.44
CA GLN A 182 -9.06 5.40 -16.98
C GLN A 182 -7.73 5.61 -17.73
N MET A 183 -6.86 4.60 -17.67
CA MET A 183 -5.62 4.57 -18.46
C MET A 183 -5.84 3.80 -19.76
N THR A 184 -5.11 4.15 -20.82
CA THR A 184 -5.07 3.33 -22.03
C THR A 184 -4.19 2.09 -21.82
N ILE A 185 -4.32 1.11 -22.71
CA ILE A 185 -3.50 -0.11 -22.65
C ILE A 185 -2.02 0.23 -22.89
N GLU A 186 -1.75 1.17 -23.80
CA GLU A 186 -0.41 1.72 -24.06
C GLU A 186 0.19 2.38 -22.81
N ASP A 187 -0.59 3.21 -22.11
CA ASP A 187 -0.14 3.85 -20.86
C ASP A 187 0.16 2.83 -19.77
N ILE A 188 -0.68 1.80 -19.64
CA ILE A 188 -0.48 0.70 -18.67
C ILE A 188 0.80 -0.06 -18.98
N ALA A 189 1.01 -0.43 -20.25
CA ALA A 189 2.21 -1.16 -20.68
C ALA A 189 3.46 -0.31 -20.46
N THR A 190 3.42 0.96 -20.85
CA THR A 190 4.54 1.90 -20.67
C THR A 190 4.88 2.12 -19.21
N ALA A 191 3.89 2.24 -18.33
CA ALA A 191 4.12 2.40 -16.90
C ALA A 191 4.80 1.18 -16.28
N LEU A 192 4.39 -0.04 -16.68
CA LEU A 192 4.95 -1.27 -16.14
C LEU A 192 6.25 -1.72 -16.82
N TYR A 193 6.54 -1.23 -18.02
CA TYR A 193 7.70 -1.67 -18.78
C TYR A 193 9.00 -1.05 -18.25
N ASP A 194 10.02 -1.88 -18.13
CA ASP A 194 11.41 -1.46 -17.99
C ASP A 194 12.22 -1.97 -19.18
N LYS A 195 13.13 -1.14 -19.69
CA LYS A 195 14.01 -1.48 -20.83
C LYS A 195 14.93 -2.67 -20.55
N GLU A 196 15.18 -2.98 -19.28
CA GLU A 196 15.98 -4.12 -18.84
C GLU A 196 15.16 -5.42 -18.84
N TYR A 197 13.84 -5.36 -19.02
CA TYR A 197 13.01 -6.55 -19.14
C TYR A 197 13.24 -7.26 -20.48
N ASP A 198 13.63 -8.52 -20.36
CA ASP A 198 13.62 -9.45 -21.48
C ASP A 198 12.23 -10.09 -21.67
N ARG A 199 12.09 -10.82 -22.77
CA ARG A 199 10.85 -11.54 -23.10
C ARG A 199 10.45 -12.57 -22.05
N THR A 200 11.41 -13.13 -21.32
CA THR A 200 11.16 -14.16 -20.29
C THR A 200 10.50 -13.54 -19.07
N ILE A 201 10.99 -12.38 -18.61
CA ILE A 201 10.42 -11.63 -17.48
C ILE A 201 8.98 -11.24 -17.80
N ILE A 202 8.75 -10.64 -18.97
CA ILE A 202 7.41 -10.26 -19.42
C ILE A 202 6.50 -11.49 -19.53
N ALA A 203 6.97 -12.58 -20.15
CA ALA A 203 6.16 -13.80 -20.30
C ALA A 203 5.73 -14.39 -18.95
N ASN A 204 6.64 -14.46 -17.98
CA ASN A 204 6.36 -14.94 -16.63
C ASN A 204 5.36 -14.05 -15.88
N PHE A 205 5.47 -12.72 -16.05
CA PHE A 205 4.50 -11.80 -15.48
C PHE A 205 3.11 -11.98 -16.12
N MET A 206 3.07 -12.06 -17.46
CA MET A 206 1.82 -12.23 -18.19
C MET A 206 1.13 -13.57 -17.89
N GLU A 207 1.88 -14.65 -17.62
CA GLU A 207 1.29 -15.92 -17.16
C GLU A 207 0.50 -15.75 -15.86
N LYS A 208 0.94 -14.87 -14.95
CA LYS A 208 0.22 -14.56 -13.72
C LYS A 208 -1.02 -13.70 -14.01
N VAL A 209 -0.89 -12.71 -14.90
CA VAL A 209 -2.00 -11.85 -15.31
C VAL A 209 -3.13 -12.67 -15.96
N GLU A 210 -2.78 -13.61 -16.84
CA GLU A 210 -3.72 -14.47 -17.56
C GLU A 210 -4.52 -15.42 -16.65
N LYS A 211 -4.02 -15.71 -15.45
CA LYS A 211 -4.71 -16.54 -14.44
C LYS A 211 -5.72 -15.75 -13.60
N VAL A 212 -5.80 -14.43 -13.77
CA VAL A 212 -6.75 -13.58 -13.06
C VAL A 212 -7.93 -13.28 -13.97
N ASP A 213 -9.09 -13.87 -13.68
CA ASP A 213 -10.31 -13.76 -14.51
C ASP A 213 -10.68 -12.31 -14.84
N ASP A 214 -10.52 -11.40 -13.87
CA ASP A 214 -10.80 -9.98 -14.03
C ASP A 214 -9.94 -9.30 -15.11
N LEU A 215 -8.75 -9.84 -15.38
CA LEU A 215 -7.76 -9.33 -16.32
C LEU A 215 -7.77 -10.05 -17.67
N ALA A 216 -8.62 -11.06 -17.87
CA ALA A 216 -8.62 -11.88 -19.08
C ALA A 216 -8.76 -11.04 -20.37
N LEU A 217 -9.57 -9.98 -20.34
CA LEU A 217 -9.76 -9.07 -21.48
C LEU A 217 -8.59 -8.10 -21.70
N LEU A 218 -7.82 -7.81 -20.65
CA LEU A 218 -6.64 -6.93 -20.72
C LEU A 218 -5.38 -7.70 -21.14
N ALA A 219 -5.29 -8.99 -20.79
CA ALA A 219 -4.06 -9.77 -20.92
C ALA A 219 -3.50 -9.80 -22.35
N LYS A 220 -4.33 -10.14 -23.35
CA LYS A 220 -3.86 -10.23 -24.74
C LYS A 220 -3.43 -8.86 -25.31
N PRO A 221 -4.22 -7.78 -25.19
CA PRO A 221 -3.77 -6.46 -25.61
C PRO A 221 -2.51 -5.97 -24.88
N LEU A 222 -2.42 -6.18 -23.56
CA LEU A 222 -1.26 -5.77 -22.77
C LEU A 222 0.01 -6.52 -23.21
N ARG A 223 -0.10 -7.82 -23.50
CA ARG A 223 1.01 -8.62 -24.06
C ARG A 223 1.50 -8.03 -25.38
N HIS A 224 0.57 -7.63 -26.26
CA HIS A 224 0.92 -7.02 -27.55
C HIS A 224 1.72 -5.72 -27.35
N GLU A 225 1.29 -4.84 -26.45
CA GLU A 225 2.03 -3.60 -26.17
C GLU A 225 3.44 -3.88 -25.61
N PHE A 226 3.60 -4.85 -24.71
CA PHE A 226 4.94 -5.24 -24.24
C PHE A 226 5.84 -5.76 -25.37
N GLU A 227 5.28 -6.47 -26.37
CA GLU A 227 6.03 -6.94 -27.53
C GLU A 227 6.52 -5.78 -28.41
N LEU A 228 5.72 -4.72 -28.55
CA LEU A 228 6.12 -3.50 -29.26
C LEU A 228 7.21 -2.73 -28.50
N LEU A 229 7.11 -2.69 -27.17
CA LEU A 229 8.08 -2.00 -26.31
C LEU A 229 9.41 -2.74 -26.19
N THR A 230 9.41 -4.07 -26.28
CA THR A 230 10.63 -4.89 -26.20
C THR A 230 11.36 -4.87 -27.54
N PRO A 231 12.47 -4.13 -27.70
CA PRO A 231 13.14 -4.04 -28.99
C PRO A 231 13.61 -5.41 -29.44
N GLY A 232 13.26 -5.81 -30.66
CA GLY A 232 13.85 -6.98 -31.29
C GLY A 232 15.35 -6.76 -31.48
N ARG A 233 16.19 -7.57 -30.83
CA ARG A 233 17.46 -7.95 -31.46
C ARG A 233 17.11 -8.74 -32.73
N ILE A 234 16.84 -8.02 -33.81
CA ILE A 234 16.90 -8.56 -35.17
C ILE A 234 18.38 -8.52 -35.57
N PHE A 235 19.14 -9.53 -35.13
CA PHE A 235 20.42 -10.03 -35.67
C PHE A 235 20.56 -11.39 -34.96
N GLU A 236 20.51 -12.56 -35.60
CA GLU A 236 21.09 -12.97 -36.87
C GLU A 236 20.21 -14.04 -37.54
N ALA A 237 19.77 -13.77 -38.76
CA ALA A 237 19.53 -14.79 -39.76
C ALA A 237 20.16 -14.27 -41.05
N GLN A 238 21.48 -14.36 -41.13
CA GLN A 238 22.28 -14.36 -42.36
C GLN A 238 23.76 -14.55 -41.98
N ASN A 239 24.17 -15.80 -41.92
CA ASN A 239 25.33 -16.35 -42.66
C ASN A 239 25.29 -17.88 -42.57
#